data_AF-A0A7Z9VXL9-F1
#
_entry.id   AF-A0A7Z9VXL9-F1
#
_cell.length_a   1.000
_cell.length_b   1.000
_cell.length_c   1.000
_cell.angle_alpha   90.00
_cell.angle_beta   90.00
_cell.angle_gamma   90.00
#
_symmetry.space_group_name_H-M   'P 1'
#
loop_
_entity.id
_entity.type
_entity.pdbx_description
1 polymer ?
#
loop_
_entity_poly.entity_id
_entity_poly.type
_entity_poly.pdbx_seq_one_letter_code
_entity_poly.pdbx_strand_id
1 'polypeptide(L)'
;MSKEINKINELLKIYPQDVVLMISLAQAYFDNKDYQKAVDTSREILQINPDYSVAYRILGRALVKTEELTDAIKTYKKGIVVAGKNGDLQVAKEMTVFLGRLEKN
;
A
#
# COMPACT_ATOMS: atom_id res chain seq x y z
N MET A 1 -9.64 15.84 7.51
CA MET A 1 -8.38 15.12 7.80
C MET A 1 -8.47 14.58 9.20
N SER A 2 -8.25 13.28 9.40
CA SER A 2 -8.47 12.63 10.71
C SER A 2 -7.41 13.04 11.74
N LYS A 3 -7.78 13.00 13.03
CA LYS A 3 -6.86 13.27 14.14
C LYS A 3 -5.62 12.35 14.11
N GLU A 4 -5.81 11.12 13.62
CA GLU A 4 -4.76 10.13 13.44
C GLU A 4 -3.74 10.54 12.37
N ILE A 5 -4.20 10.94 11.18
CA ILE A 5 -3.33 11.42 10.10
C ILE A 5 -2.48 12.60 10.57
N ASN A 6 -3.08 13.56 11.28
CA ASN A 6 -2.35 14.72 11.80
C ASN A 6 -1.24 14.29 12.77
N LYS A 7 -1.53 13.34 13.68
CA LYS A 7 -0.55 12.83 14.63
C LYS A 7 0.61 12.12 13.90
N ILE A 8 0.30 11.29 12.90
CA ILE A 8 1.34 10.58 12.13
C ILE A 8 2.21 11.59 11.36
N ASN A 9 1.62 12.62 10.75
CA ASN A 9 2.37 13.67 10.04
C ASN A 9 3.32 14.45 10.97
N GLU A 10 2.93 14.78 12.20
CA GLU A 10 3.85 15.40 13.16
C GLU A 10 5.02 14.47 13.52
N LEU A 11 4.77 13.17 13.65
CA LEU A 11 5.84 12.19 13.90
C LEU A 11 6.78 12.07 12.69
N LEU A 12 6.25 12.11 11.47
CA LEU A 12 7.05 12.08 10.24
C LEU A 12 7.90 13.34 10.06
N LYS A 13 7.55 14.49 10.66
CA LYS A 13 8.49 15.64 10.69
C LYS A 13 9.77 15.34 11.47
N ILE A 14 9.69 14.46 12.47
CA ILE A 14 10.81 14.04 13.30
C ILE A 14 11.52 12.84 12.68
N TYR A 15 10.75 11.92 12.10
CA TYR A 15 11.23 10.66 11.49
C TYR A 15 10.73 10.53 10.03
N PRO A 16 11.30 11.32 9.08
CA PRO A 16 10.72 11.51 7.74
C PRO A 16 10.73 10.28 6.83
N GLN A 17 11.48 9.25 7.14
CA GLN A 17 11.58 8.03 6.34
C GLN A 17 11.27 6.77 7.17
N ASP A 18 10.55 6.94 8.28
CA ASP A 18 10.08 5.80 9.06
C ASP A 18 8.97 5.07 8.29
N VAL A 19 9.35 3.97 7.66
CA VAL A 19 8.46 3.15 6.83
C VAL A 19 7.25 2.64 7.63
N VAL A 20 7.39 2.40 8.93
CA VAL A 20 6.28 1.95 9.77
C VAL A 20 5.25 3.07 9.93
N LEU A 21 5.69 4.29 10.22
CA LEU A 21 4.81 5.47 10.28
C LEU A 21 4.18 5.78 8.93
N MET A 22 4.93 5.69 7.83
CA MET A 22 4.39 5.89 6.48
C MET A 22 3.33 4.85 6.12
N ILE A 23 3.47 3.60 6.56
CA ILE A 23 2.48 2.55 6.34
C ILE A 23 1.20 2.83 7.13
N SER A 24 1.34 3.25 8.38
CA SER A 24 0.19 3.73 9.17
C SER A 24 -0.48 4.92 8.48
N LEU A 25 0.28 5.84 7.88
CA LEU A 25 -0.25 6.96 7.14
C LEU A 25 -1.03 6.52 5.89
N ALA A 26 -0.45 5.63 5.07
CA ALA A 26 -1.08 5.12 3.86
C ALA A 26 -2.38 4.36 4.18
N GLN A 27 -2.37 3.55 5.25
CA GLN A 27 -3.57 2.85 5.73
C GLN A 27 -4.62 3.84 6.23
N ALA A 28 -4.23 4.85 7.02
CA ALA A 28 -5.15 5.88 7.49
C ALA A 28 -5.74 6.71 6.35
N TYR A 29 -4.96 7.03 5.30
CA TYR A 29 -5.49 7.68 4.09
C TYR A 29 -6.51 6.79 3.38
N PHE A 30 -6.20 5.49 3.24
CA PHE A 30 -7.13 4.54 2.63
C PHE A 30 -8.45 4.46 3.42
N ASP A 31 -8.39 4.37 4.74
CA ASP A 31 -9.57 4.25 5.61
C ASP A 31 -10.40 5.54 5.63
N ASN A 32 -9.76 6.70 5.45
CA ASN A 32 -10.43 7.99 5.26
C ASN A 32 -10.93 8.22 3.82
N LYS A 33 -10.83 7.22 2.93
CA LYS A 33 -11.18 7.29 1.51
C LYS A 33 -10.35 8.28 0.69
N ASP A 34 -9.24 8.78 1.24
CA ASP A 34 -8.25 9.61 0.55
C ASP A 34 -7.33 8.71 -0.31
N TYR A 35 -7.93 7.98 -1.27
CA TYR A 35 -7.23 6.90 -1.98
C TYR A 35 -6.02 7.37 -2.77
N GLN A 36 -6.07 8.56 -3.39
CA GLN A 36 -4.92 9.11 -4.11
C GLN A 36 -3.71 9.32 -3.17
N LYS A 37 -3.95 9.83 -1.95
CA LYS A 37 -2.87 9.99 -0.98
C LYS A 37 -2.32 8.65 -0.51
N ALA A 38 -3.19 7.64 -0.36
CA ALA A 38 -2.74 6.28 -0.06
C ALA A 38 -1.87 5.71 -1.19
N VAL A 39 -2.19 5.97 -2.46
CA VAL A 39 -1.36 5.62 -3.63
C VAL A 39 0.00 6.29 -3.52
N ASP A 40 0.03 7.61 -3.32
CA ASP A 40 1.26 8.40 -3.30
C ASP A 40 2.18 7.98 -2.16
N THR A 41 1.65 7.87 -0.93
CA THR A 41 2.44 7.41 0.24
C THR A 41 2.93 5.98 0.06
N SER A 42 2.12 5.08 -0.51
CA SER A 42 2.56 3.69 -0.76
C SER A 42 3.65 3.61 -1.81
N ARG A 43 3.61 4.46 -2.85
CA ARG A 43 4.68 4.56 -3.86
C ARG A 43 5.98 5.08 -3.23
N GLU A 44 5.90 6.07 -2.33
CA GLU A 44 7.05 6.60 -1.60
C GLU A 44 7.70 5.50 -0.72
N ILE A 45 6.90 4.71 0.01
CA ILE A 45 7.40 3.57 0.77
C ILE A 45 8.17 2.60 -0.13
N LEU A 46 7.65 2.31 -1.32
CA LEU A 46 8.28 1.38 -2.27
C LEU A 46 9.53 1.97 -2.95
N GLN A 47 9.70 3.30 -2.96
CA GLN A 47 10.96 3.93 -3.38
C GLN A 47 12.04 3.77 -2.30
N ILE A 48 11.66 3.84 -1.02
CA ILE A 48 12.59 3.68 0.11
C ILE A 48 12.92 2.20 0.33
N ASN A 49 11.90 1.35 0.34
CA ASN A 49 12.02 -0.09 0.53
C ASN A 49 11.17 -0.86 -0.50
N PRO A 50 11.77 -1.23 -1.64
CA PRO A 50 11.11 -2.00 -2.69
C PRO A 50 10.67 -3.40 -2.26
N ASP A 51 11.23 -3.94 -1.17
CA ASP A 51 10.88 -5.27 -0.66
C ASP A 51 9.76 -5.21 0.39
N TYR A 52 9.10 -4.06 0.60
CA TYR A 52 8.04 -3.93 1.61
C TYR A 52 6.67 -4.44 1.12
N SER A 53 6.43 -5.74 1.31
CA SER A 53 5.24 -6.47 0.81
C SER A 53 3.89 -5.80 1.16
N VAL A 54 3.77 -5.24 2.38
CA VAL A 54 2.54 -4.60 2.86
C VAL A 54 2.22 -3.33 2.05
N ALA A 55 3.22 -2.61 1.56
CA ALA A 55 3.02 -1.41 0.74
C ALA A 55 2.40 -1.78 -0.62
N TYR A 56 2.81 -2.88 -1.24
CA TYR A 56 2.17 -3.38 -2.46
C TYR A 56 0.68 -3.70 -2.25
N ARG A 57 0.33 -4.29 -1.11
CA ARG A 57 -1.06 -4.60 -0.78
C ARG A 57 -1.91 -3.34 -0.63
N ILE A 58 -1.41 -2.33 0.09
CA ILE A 58 -2.13 -1.06 0.28
C ILE A 58 -2.23 -0.32 -1.06
N LEU A 59 -1.12 -0.22 -1.80
CA LEU A 59 -1.08 0.41 -3.12
C LEU A 59 -2.08 -0.24 -4.09
N GLY A 60 -2.08 -1.58 -4.18
CA GLY A 60 -3.01 -2.29 -5.05
C GLY A 60 -4.47 -2.03 -4.67
N ARG A 61 -4.81 -1.98 -3.38
CA ARG A 61 -6.18 -1.66 -2.91
C ARG A 61 -6.55 -0.22 -3.26
N ALA A 62 -5.63 0.71 -3.07
CA ALA A 62 -5.85 2.13 -3.35
C ALA A 62 -6.03 2.37 -4.87
N LEU A 63 -5.21 1.74 -5.71
CA LEU A 63 -5.32 1.81 -7.18
C LEU A 63 -6.66 1.26 -7.70
N VAL A 64 -7.19 0.19 -7.08
CA VAL A 64 -8.55 -0.29 -7.42
C VAL A 64 -9.61 0.76 -7.10
N LYS A 65 -9.43 1.53 -6.01
CA LYS A 65 -10.36 2.58 -5.60
C LYS A 65 -10.24 3.86 -6.42
N THR A 66 -9.09 4.09 -7.07
CA THR A 66 -8.88 5.18 -8.04
C THR A 66 -9.13 4.73 -9.49
N GLU A 67 -9.68 3.53 -9.70
CA GLU A 67 -9.98 2.94 -11.02
C GLU A 67 -8.75 2.70 -11.93
N GLU A 68 -7.53 2.77 -11.36
CA GLU A 68 -6.27 2.48 -12.03
C GLU A 68 -6.01 0.96 -12.10
N LEU A 69 -6.94 0.20 -12.69
CA LEU A 69 -6.97 -1.27 -12.60
C LEU A 69 -5.73 -1.94 -13.20
N THR A 70 -5.22 -1.43 -14.33
CA THR A 70 -4.01 -1.95 -14.99
C THR A 70 -2.81 -1.90 -14.07
N ASP A 71 -2.66 -0.79 -13.33
CA ASP A 71 -1.55 -0.62 -12.40
C ASP A 71 -1.78 -1.38 -11.10
N ALA A 72 -3.03 -1.53 -10.66
CA ALA A 72 -3.38 -2.42 -9.55
C ALA A 72 -2.95 -3.87 -9.83
N ILE A 73 -3.26 -4.39 -11.03
CA ILE A 73 -2.88 -5.75 -11.45
C ILE A 73 -1.36 -5.91 -11.43
N LYS A 74 -0.62 -4.98 -12.04
CA LYS A 74 0.86 -5.01 -12.04
C LYS A 74 1.42 -4.95 -10.61
N THR A 75 0.82 -4.12 -9.76
CA THR A 75 1.23 -3.94 -8.37
C THR A 75 1.04 -5.23 -7.57
N TYR A 76 -0.12 -5.88 -7.68
CA TYR A 76 -0.36 -7.15 -6.99
C TYR A 76 0.57 -8.26 -7.48
N LYS A 77 0.80 -8.37 -8.80
CA LYS A 77 1.74 -9.37 -9.36
C LYS A 77 3.14 -9.21 -8.78
N LYS A 78 3.66 -7.98 -8.74
CA LYS A 78 4.96 -7.69 -8.12
C LYS A 78 4.96 -7.98 -6.61
N GLY A 79 3.92 -7.50 -5.91
CA GLY A 79 3.78 -7.68 -4.47
C GLY A 79 3.74 -9.14 -4.04
N ILE A 80 3.09 -10.02 -4.81
CA ILE A 80 3.02 -11.47 -4.52
C ILE A 80 4.42 -12.09 -4.56
N VAL A 81 5.25 -11.72 -5.54
CA VAL A 81 6.63 -12.20 -5.65
C VAL A 81 7.46 -11.72 -4.45
N VAL A 82 7.36 -10.43 -4.11
CA VAL A 82 8.07 -9.83 -2.97
C VAL A 82 7.64 -10.48 -1.65
N ALA A 83 6.33 -10.63 -1.43
CA ALA A 83 5.79 -11.27 -0.24
C ALA A 83 6.24 -12.74 -0.12
N GLY A 84 6.29 -13.48 -1.24
CA GLY A 84 6.83 -14.84 -1.27
C GLY A 84 8.32 -14.90 -0.89
N LYS A 85 9.13 -13.98 -1.42
CA LYS A 85 10.56 -13.85 -1.07
C LYS A 85 10.78 -13.56 0.41
N ASN A 86 9.93 -12.74 1.02
CA ASN A 86 10.03 -12.36 2.43
C ASN A 86 9.43 -13.38 3.41
N GLY A 87 8.69 -14.38 2.92
CA GLY A 87 7.93 -15.29 3.78
C GLY A 87 6.61 -14.71 4.30
N ASP A 88 6.14 -13.58 3.74
CA ASP A 88 4.89 -12.91 4.09
C ASP A 88 3.68 -13.61 3.43
N LEU A 89 3.51 -14.90 3.73
CA LEU A 89 2.54 -15.77 3.04
C LEU A 89 1.10 -15.27 3.17
N GLN A 90 0.76 -14.62 4.28
CA GLN A 90 -0.58 -14.04 4.47
C GLN A 90 -0.83 -12.86 3.51
N VAL A 91 0.15 -11.97 3.38
CA VAL A 91 0.08 -10.81 2.47
C VAL A 91 0.02 -11.27 1.02
N ALA A 92 0.81 -12.28 0.66
CA ALA A 92 0.77 -12.91 -0.66
C ALA A 92 -0.62 -13.48 -0.98
N LYS A 93 -1.23 -14.23 -0.04
CA LYS A 93 -2.58 -14.79 -0.20
C LYS A 93 -3.64 -13.72 -0.43
N GLU A 94 -3.63 -12.65 0.36
CA GLU A 94 -4.57 -11.52 0.20
C GLU A 94 -4.46 -10.89 -1.19
N MET A 95 -3.23 -10.59 -1.63
CA MET A 95 -3.00 -10.01 -2.95
C MET A 95 -3.40 -10.96 -4.09
N THR A 96 -3.17 -12.26 -3.97
CA THR A 96 -3.64 -13.26 -4.95
C THR A 96 -5.16 -13.28 -5.06
N VAL A 97 -5.87 -13.18 -3.94
CA VAL A 97 -7.35 -13.10 -3.94
C VAL A 97 -7.82 -11.82 -4.63
N PHE A 98 -7.19 -10.68 -4.36
CA PHE A 98 -7.54 -9.41 -5.01
C PHE A 98 -7.23 -9.43 -6.51
N LEU A 99 -6.05 -9.93 -6.91
CA LEU A 99 -5.67 -10.08 -8.30
C LEU A 99 -6.66 -10.96 -9.07
N GLY A 100 -7.03 -12.12 -8.52
CA GLY A 100 -7.98 -13.03 -9.16
C GLY A 100 -9.39 -12.44 -9.32
N ARG A 101 -9.78 -11.44 -8.53
CA ARG A 101 -11.04 -10.70 -8.73
C ARG A 101 -10.94 -9.68 -9.86
N LEU A 102 -9.76 -9.09 -10.06
CA LEU A 102 -9.53 -8.12 -11.13
C LEU A 102 -9.38 -8.78 -12.51
N GLU A 103 -8.80 -9.97 -12.59
CA GLU A 103 -8.59 -10.69 -13.85
C GLU A 103 -9.85 -11.43 -14.35
N LYS A 104 -10.90 -11.54 -13.52
CA LYS A 104 -12.17 -12.20 -13.86
C LYS A 104 -13.25 -11.25 -14.39
N ASN A 105 -13.02 -9.95 -14.30
CA ASN A 105 -13.90 -8.90 -14.82
C ASN A 105 -13.36 -8.38 -16.15
#